data_AF-E9GGU7-F1
#
_entry.id   AF-E9GGU7-F1
#
_cell.length_a   1.000
_cell.length_b   1.000
_cell.length_c   1.000
_cell.angle_alpha   90.00
_cell.angle_beta   90.00
_cell.angle_gamma   90.00
#
_symmetry.space_group_name_H-M   'P 1'
#
loop_
_entity.id
_entity.type
_entity.pdbx_description
1 polymer ?
#
loop_
_entity_poly.entity_id
_entity_poly.type
_entity_poly.pdbx_seq_one_letter_code
_entity_poly.pdbx_strand_id
1 'polypeptide(L)' 'MLTTSAERGSNVTMLAFVNAAGGTTPPVFVFPRKKPITQLTKDGADGCLGLVHESGWMTGDNFYASTVRAS' A
#
# COMPACT_ATOMS: atom_id res chain seq x y z
N MET A 1 23.98 7.08 -1.56
CA MET A 1 22.73 6.30 -1.73
C MET A 1 21.62 7.33 -1.88
N LEU A 2 20.96 7.37 -3.05
CA LEU A 2 20.06 8.47 -3.40
C LEU A 2 18.82 8.44 -2.50
N THR A 3 18.68 9.47 -1.66
CA THR A 3 17.49 9.70 -0.86
C THR A 3 16.36 10.06 -1.81
N THR A 4 15.29 9.26 -1.83
CA THR A 4 14.04 9.67 -2.46
C THR A 4 13.58 10.97 -1.80
N SER A 5 13.34 11.99 -2.62
CA SER A 5 12.80 13.33 -2.33
C SER A 5 12.51 13.63 -0.84
N ALA A 6 13.20 14.64 -0.29
CA ALA A 6 13.02 15.16 1.07
C ALA A 6 11.67 15.90 1.26
N GLU A 7 10.58 15.28 0.83
CA GLU A 7 9.22 15.69 1.18
C GLU A 7 9.07 15.38 2.67
N ARG A 8 9.10 16.42 3.50
CA ARG A 8 8.91 16.30 4.95
C ARG A 8 7.48 15.85 5.25
N GLY A 9 7.24 14.55 5.15
CA GLY A 9 5.97 13.89 5.37
C GLY A 9 6.12 12.37 5.46
N SER A 10 5.11 11.70 6.00
CA SER A 10 5.00 10.25 5.98
C SER A 10 4.73 9.78 4.55
N ASN A 11 5.69 9.10 3.90
CA ASN A 11 5.48 8.51 2.57
C ASN A 11 4.67 7.20 2.70
N VAL A 12 3.57 7.08 1.96
CA VAL A 12 2.75 5.87 1.89
C VAL A 12 2.98 5.23 0.52
N THR A 13 3.38 3.96 0.49
CA THR A 13 3.57 3.23 -0.77
C THR A 13 2.21 2.75 -1.28
N MET A 14 1.91 2.97 -2.56
CA MET A 14 0.71 2.46 -3.23
C MET A 14 1.10 1.37 -4.23
N LEU A 15 0.31 0.29 -4.27
CA LEU A 15 0.41 -0.79 -5.24
C LEU A 15 -0.83 -0.77 -6.13
N ALA A 16 -0.57 -0.76 -7.44
CA ALA A 16 -1.58 -0.88 -8.47
C ALA A 16 -1.35 -2.16 -9.25
N PHE A 17 -2.33 -3.05 -9.25
CA PHE A 17 -2.35 -4.22 -10.12
C PHE A 17 -3.19 -3.89 -11.34
N VAL A 18 -2.55 -3.94 -12.51
CA VAL A 18 -3.17 -3.63 -13.80
C VAL A 18 -2.80 -4.72 -14.80
N ASN A 19 -3.69 -5.01 -15.75
CA ASN A 19 -3.41 -5.93 -16.84
C ASN A 19 -3.59 -5.25 -18.21
N ALA A 20 -3.08 -5.89 -19.27
CA ALA A 20 -3.13 -5.33 -20.62
C ALA A 20 -4.55 -5.20 -21.20
N ALA A 21 -5.53 -5.93 -20.67
CA ALA A 21 -6.94 -5.80 -21.06
C ALA A 21 -7.63 -4.61 -20.36
N GLY A 22 -6.92 -3.86 -19.52
CA GLY A 22 -7.45 -2.71 -18.79
C GLY A 22 -8.12 -3.07 -17.46
N GLY A 23 -8.03 -4.32 -17.02
CA GLY A 23 -8.51 -4.73 -15.70
C GLY A 23 -7.58 -4.23 -14.60
N THR A 24 -8.17 -3.80 -13.48
CA THR A 24 -7.46 -3.35 -12.29
C THR A 24 -8.06 -3.98 -11.04
N THR A 25 -7.24 -4.20 -10.01
CA THR A 25 -7.74 -4.51 -8.66
C THR A 25 -7.82 -3.24 -7.83
N PRO A 26 -8.61 -3.23 -6.73
CA PRO A 26 -8.54 -2.15 -5.76
C PRO A 26 -7.11 -1.88 -5.29
N PRO A 27 -6.74 -0.62 -5.03
CA PRO A 27 -5.37 -0.27 -4.66
C PRO A 27 -5.01 -0.78 -3.27
N VAL A 28 -3.72 -1.11 -3.09
CA VAL A 28 -3.16 -1.48 -1.79
C VAL A 28 -2.21 -0.39 -1.32
N PHE A 29 -2.33 0.01 -0.06
CA PHE A 29 -1.47 1.02 0.57
C PHE A 29 -0.62 0.38 1.66
N VAL A 30 0.68 0.69 1.69
CA VAL A 30 1.59 0.34 2.79
C VAL A 30 1.92 1.60 3.57
N PHE A 31 1.35 1.71 4.76
CA PHE A 31 1.57 2.84 5.65
C PHE A 31 2.82 2.63 6.51
N PRO A 32 3.66 3.68 6.73
CA PRO A 32 4.86 3.60 7.56
C PRO A 32 4.50 3.49 9.05
N ARG A 33 4.06 2.31 9.49
CA ARG A 33 3.56 2.04 10.85
C ARG A 33 3.95 0.65 11.32
N LYS A 34 4.10 0.50 12.64
CA LYS A 34 4.28 -0.81 13.29
C LYS A 34 2.97 -1.59 13.47
N LYS A 35 1.84 -0.88 13.57
CA LYS A 35 0.53 -1.45 13.90
C LYS A 35 -0.55 -0.94 12.95
N PRO A 36 -1.50 -1.79 12.52
CA PRO A 36 -2.67 -1.34 11.77
C PRO A 36 -3.62 -0.55 12.69
N ILE A 37 -4.35 0.40 12.13
CA ILE A 37 -5.53 1.01 12.75
C ILE A 37 -6.68 0.98 11.75
N THR A 38 -7.91 0.95 12.25
CA THR A 38 -9.12 0.87 11.42
C THR A 38 -9.31 2.05 10.50
N GLN A 39 -8.71 3.19 10.82
CA GLN A 39 -8.92 4.44 10.08
C GLN A 39 -8.02 4.59 8.84
N LEU A 40 -7.12 3.64 8.56
CA LEU A 40 -6.17 3.74 7.44
C LEU A 40 -6.85 3.80 6.06
N THR A 41 -8.02 3.18 5.93
CA THR A 41 -8.78 3.09 4.67
C THR A 41 -10.18 3.68 4.77
N LYS A 42 -10.47 4.44 5.85
CA LYS A 42 -11.82 4.91 6.18
C LYS A 42 -12.49 5.70 5.05
N ASP A 43 -11.70 6.52 4.35
CA ASP A 43 -12.16 7.36 3.24
C ASP A 43 -11.41 7.00 1.94
N GLY A 44 -10.92 5.76 1.86
CA GLY A 44 -10.20 5.23 0.70
C GLY A 44 -11.14 4.76 -0.42
N ALA A 45 -10.56 4.41 -1.56
CA ALA A 45 -11.32 3.81 -2.66
C ALA A 45 -11.99 2.50 -2.22
N ASP A 46 -13.15 2.20 -2.77
CA ASP A 46 -13.89 0.97 -2.45
C ASP A 46 -13.02 -0.26 -2.69
N GLY A 47 -12.97 -1.14 -1.68
CA GLY A 47 -12.15 -2.35 -1.70
C GLY A 47 -10.65 -2.13 -1.48
N CYS A 48 -10.19 -0.89 -1.25
CA CYS A 48 -8.78 -0.66 -0.99
C CYS A 48 -8.28 -1.36 0.29
N LEU A 49 -7.04 -1.81 0.26
CA LEU A 49 -6.42 -2.56 1.35
C LEU A 49 -5.32 -1.73 2.03
N GLY A 50 -5.42 -1.55 3.34
CA GLY A 50 -4.38 -0.93 4.15
C GLY A 50 -3.47 -1.98 4.82
N LEU A 51 -2.22 -2.03 4.41
CA LEU A 51 -1.14 -2.78 5.04
C LEU A 51 -0.18 -1.83 5.78
N VAL A 52 0.66 -2.37 6.64
CA VAL A 52 1.60 -1.57 7.45
C VAL A 52 2.99 -2.19 7.44
N HIS A 53 4.00 -1.34 7.37
CA HIS A 53 5.39 -1.71 7.62
C HIS A 53 6.15 -0.51 8.16
N GLU A 54 7.08 -0.69 9.10
CA GLU A 54 7.70 0.46 9.80
C GLU A 54 8.43 1.43 8.85
N SER A 55 9.01 0.89 7.78
CA SER A 55 9.73 1.68 6.80
C SER A 55 8.82 2.38 5.77
N GLY A 56 7.54 2.01 5.71
CA GLY A 56 6.61 2.42 4.63
C GLY A 56 6.88 1.76 3.28
N TRP A 57 8.01 1.07 3.14
CA TRP A 57 8.38 0.36 1.91
C TRP A 57 7.72 -1.01 1.81
N MET A 58 7.61 -1.48 0.58
CA MET A 58 7.10 -2.80 0.25
C MET A 58 8.03 -3.91 0.74
N THR A 59 7.45 -5.00 1.21
CA THR A 59 8.15 -6.24 1.60
C THR A 59 7.55 -7.45 0.90
N GLY A 60 8.25 -8.59 0.92
CA GLY A 60 7.71 -9.84 0.38
C GLY A 60 6.41 -10.27 1.05
N ASP A 61 6.31 -10.12 2.37
CA ASP A 61 5.09 -10.45 3.14
C ASP A 61 3.93 -9.53 2.77
N ASN A 62 4.19 -8.23 2.61
CA ASN A 62 3.18 -7.30 2.13
C ASN A 62 2.71 -7.67 0.71
N PHE A 63 3.62 -8.19 -0.12
CA PHE A 63 3.32 -8.50 -1.52
C PHE A 63 2.44 -9.73 -1.58
N TYR A 64 2.80 -10.77 -0.85
CA TYR A 64 1.99 -11.94 -0.70
C TYR A 64 0.61 -11.62 -0.08
N ALA A 65 0.56 -10.80 0.97
CA ALA A 65 -0.70 -10.37 1.57
C ALA A 65 -1.57 -9.57 0.59
N SER A 66 -0.96 -8.74 -0.27
CA SER A 66 -1.70 -7.97 -1.27
C SER A 66 -2.35 -8.84 -2.33
N THR A 67 -1.69 -9.91 -2.80
CA THR A 67 -2.26 -10.77 -3.85
C THR A 67 -3.41 -11.63 -3.33
N VAL A 68 -3.33 -12.10 -2.08
CA VAL A 68 -4.38 -12.95 -1.49
C VAL A 68 -5.59 -12.18 -0.96
N ARG A 69 -5.45 -10.85 -0.71
CA ARG A 69 -6.50 -10.02 -0.09
C ARG A 69 -7.08 -8.95 -1.00
N ALA A 70 -6.40 -8.58 -2.08
CA ALA A 70 -6.89 -7.59 -3.05
C ALA A 70 -7.59 -8.24 -4.27
N SER A 71 -7.62 -9.57 -4.33
CA SER A 71 -8.35 -10.35 -5.34
C SER A 71 -9.83 -10.49 -4.99
#